data_AF-A0A6V7R2S6-F1
#
_entry.id   AF-A0A6V7R2S6-F1
#
_cell.length_a   1.000
_cell.length_b   1.000
_cell.length_c   1.000
_cell.angle_alpha   90.00
_cell.angle_beta   90.00
_cell.angle_gamma   90.00
#
_symmetry.space_group_name_H-M   'P 1'
#
loop_
_entity.id
_entity.type
_entity.pdbx_description
1 polymer ?
#
loop_
_entity_poly.entity_id
_entity_poly.type
_entity_poly.pdbx_seq_one_letter_code
_entity_poly.pdbx_strand_id
1 'polypeptide(L)'
;MNTKLKIYIKKYFPELSTLTWSDEAVSMSGDELFEDTKLKSLYENESLDTRLYYPIEINSAILPFEIYKEETLVALGYTNDESQKIIYFKHGAETLINHL
;
A
#
# COMPACT_ATOMS: atom_id res chain seq x y z
N MET A 1 -8.47 1.87 6.56
CA MET A 1 -8.17 2.15 5.15
C MET A 1 -8.32 3.63 4.84
N ASN A 2 -7.26 4.24 4.32
CA ASN A 2 -7.16 5.60 3.83
C ASN A 2 -8.24 5.87 2.78
N THR A 3 -8.88 7.03 2.86
CA THR A 3 -10.01 7.38 1.99
C THR A 3 -9.62 7.35 0.50
N LYS A 4 -8.42 7.80 0.13
CA LYS A 4 -7.98 7.80 -1.27
C LYS A 4 -7.77 6.39 -1.80
N LEU A 5 -7.12 5.53 -1.00
CA LEU A 5 -6.95 4.11 -1.36
C LEU A 5 -8.31 3.42 -1.51
N LYS A 6 -9.23 3.63 -0.57
CA LYS A 6 -10.59 3.07 -0.63
C LYS A 6 -11.34 3.49 -1.90
N ILE A 7 -11.23 4.77 -2.30
CA ILE A 7 -11.85 5.28 -3.54
C ILE A 7 -11.21 4.62 -4.76
N TYR A 8 -9.87 4.53 -4.79
CA TYR A 8 -9.14 3.89 -5.89
C TYR A 8 -9.57 2.44 -6.06
N ILE A 9 -9.55 1.64 -4.98
CA ILE A 9 -9.94 0.23 -5.03
C ILE A 9 -11.39 0.09 -5.52
N LYS A 10 -12.32 0.90 -5.03
CA LYS A 10 -13.72 0.87 -5.50
C LYS A 10 -13.87 1.17 -6.99
N LYS A 11 -13.03 2.06 -7.53
CA LYS A 11 -13.09 2.48 -8.93
C LYS A 11 -12.52 1.43 -9.87
N TYR A 12 -11.40 0.81 -9.51
CA TYR A 12 -10.65 -0.11 -10.39
C TYR A 12 -10.96 -1.59 -10.12
N PHE A 13 -11.46 -1.93 -8.94
CA PHE A 13 -11.87 -3.28 -8.51
C PHE A 13 -13.29 -3.22 -7.92
N PRO A 14 -14.31 -2.93 -8.73
CA PRO A 14 -15.69 -2.72 -8.27
C PRO A 14 -16.27 -3.93 -7.53
N GLU A 15 -15.81 -5.15 -7.82
CA GLU A 15 -16.15 -6.38 -7.13
C GLU A 15 -15.77 -6.36 -5.64
N LEU A 16 -14.78 -5.55 -5.26
CA LEU A 16 -14.33 -5.40 -3.87
C LEU A 16 -15.06 -4.27 -3.12
N SER A 17 -15.95 -3.53 -3.79
CA SER A 17 -16.49 -2.27 -3.28
C SER A 17 -17.44 -2.38 -2.09
N THR A 18 -18.05 -3.55 -1.92
CA THR A 18 -19.02 -3.88 -0.86
C THR A 18 -18.42 -4.72 0.26
N LEU A 19 -17.16 -5.16 0.13
CA LEU A 19 -16.52 -6.04 1.09
C LEU A 19 -16.20 -5.31 2.40
N THR A 20 -16.29 -6.08 3.49
CA THR A 20 -15.74 -5.69 4.78
C THR A 20 -14.27 -6.09 4.84
N TRP A 21 -13.45 -5.19 5.36
CA TRP A 21 -12.00 -5.36 5.44
C TRP A 21 -11.58 -5.53 6.90
N SER A 22 -10.73 -6.50 7.17
CA SER A 22 -9.86 -6.50 8.34
C SER A 22 -8.53 -5.83 7.98
N ASP A 23 -7.74 -5.51 9.00
CA ASP A 23 -6.42 -4.95 8.80
C ASP A 23 -5.40 -5.51 9.80
N GLU A 24 -4.15 -5.52 9.36
CA GLU A 24 -2.99 -5.91 10.14
C GLU A 24 -1.95 -4.80 10.05
N ALA A 25 -1.30 -4.49 11.17
CA ALA A 25 -0.19 -3.56 11.23
C ALA A 25 1.11 -4.32 11.45
N VAL A 26 2.09 -4.08 10.58
CA VAL A 26 3.41 -4.69 10.60
C VAL A 26 4.47 -3.63 10.37
N SER A 27 5.60 -3.74 11.04
CA SER A 27 6.77 -2.92 10.78
C SER A 27 7.79 -3.75 10.01
N MET A 28 8.24 -3.25 8.86
CA MET A 28 9.19 -3.95 7.98
C MET A 28 10.17 -2.96 7.35
N SER A 29 11.35 -3.45 6.96
CA SER A 29 12.34 -2.60 6.31
C SER A 29 11.91 -2.24 4.89
N GLY A 30 12.33 -1.08 4.39
CA GLY A 30 12.09 -0.69 2.99
C GLY A 30 12.65 -1.70 1.98
N ASP A 31 13.71 -2.42 2.35
CA ASP A 31 14.36 -3.45 1.52
C ASP A 31 13.47 -4.68 1.29
N GLU A 32 12.70 -5.05 2.31
CA GLU A 32 11.76 -6.16 2.29
C GLU A 32 10.40 -5.74 1.73
N LEU A 33 9.99 -4.51 1.99
CA LEU A 33 8.65 -4.00 1.69
C LEU A 33 8.43 -3.69 0.21
N PHE A 34 9.36 -2.99 -0.44
CA PHE A 34 9.17 -2.58 -1.84
C PHE A 34 9.62 -3.68 -2.80
N GLU A 35 9.02 -3.80 -3.98
CA GLU A 35 9.59 -4.63 -5.04
C GLU A 35 10.51 -3.82 -5.98
N ASP A 36 10.14 -2.56 -6.23
CA ASP A 36 10.89 -1.65 -7.11
C ASP A 36 12.22 -1.23 -6.48
N THR A 37 13.33 -1.52 -7.17
CA THR A 37 14.69 -1.23 -6.70
C THR A 37 14.92 0.24 -6.39
N LYS A 38 14.33 1.17 -7.15
CA LYS A 38 14.49 2.61 -6.89
C LYS A 38 13.80 3.01 -5.60
N LEU A 39 12.61 2.46 -5.33
CA LEU A 39 11.88 2.73 -4.09
C LEU A 39 12.59 2.11 -2.89
N LYS A 40 13.13 0.89 -3.03
CA LYS A 40 14.00 0.26 -2.03
C LYS A 40 15.14 1.17 -1.62
N SER A 41 15.91 1.68 -2.58
CA SER A 41 17.07 2.53 -2.30
C SER A 41 16.74 3.83 -1.57
N LEU A 42 15.48 4.30 -1.61
CA LEU A 42 15.07 5.50 -0.86
C LEU A 42 14.79 5.23 0.63
N TYR A 43 14.56 3.96 1.00
CA TYR A 43 14.19 3.51 2.34
C TYR A 43 15.06 2.33 2.81
N GLU A 44 16.26 2.19 2.24
CA GLU A 44 17.19 1.09 2.55
C GLU A 44 17.58 1.15 4.03
N ASN A 45 17.47 0.01 4.72
CA ASN A 45 17.63 -0.14 6.18
C ASN A 45 16.71 0.74 7.04
N GLU A 46 15.69 1.38 6.46
CA GLU A 46 14.70 2.13 7.22
C GLU A 46 13.48 1.27 7.54
N SER A 47 13.02 1.36 8.79
CA SER A 47 11.81 0.68 9.26
C SER A 47 10.57 1.52 8.93
N LEU A 48 9.57 0.87 8.33
CA LEU A 48 8.33 1.49 7.87
C LEU A 48 7.12 0.79 8.46
N ASP A 49 6.17 1.58 8.93
CA ASP A 49 4.90 1.08 9.47
C ASP A 49 3.94 0.82 8.31
N THR A 50 3.58 -0.44 8.12
CA THR A 50 2.73 -0.89 7.03
C THR A 50 1.41 -1.41 7.57
N ARG A 51 0.32 -0.95 6.97
CA ARG A 51 -1.03 -1.43 7.26
C ARG A 51 -1.56 -2.19 6.06
N LEU A 52 -1.77 -3.49 6.23
CA LEU A 52 -2.26 -4.41 5.22
C LEU A 52 -3.77 -4.60 5.39
N TYR A 53 -4.50 -4.72 4.29
CA TYR A 53 -5.96 -4.90 4.32
C TYR A 53 -6.36 -6.21 3.65
N TYR A 54 -7.17 -6.98 4.36
CA TYR A 54 -7.68 -8.27 3.91
C TYR A 54 -9.20 -8.24 3.86
N PRO A 55 -9.84 -8.69 2.78
CA PRO A 55 -11.27 -8.88 2.77
C PRO A 55 -11.64 -10.09 3.65
N ILE A 56 -12.65 -9.94 4.50
CA ILE A 56 -13.01 -10.97 5.49
C ILE A 56 -13.66 -12.20 4.83
N GLU A 57 -14.42 -11.99 3.76
CA GLU A 57 -15.35 -12.99 3.22
C GLU A 57 -14.91 -13.58 1.88
N ILE A 58 -13.75 -13.19 1.35
CA ILE A 58 -13.26 -13.67 0.06
C ILE A 58 -11.74 -13.82 0.07
N ASN A 59 -11.24 -14.85 -0.61
CA ASN A 59 -9.84 -14.89 -0.98
C ASN A 59 -9.68 -13.94 -2.17
N SER A 60 -9.31 -12.70 -1.89
CA SER A 60 -9.14 -11.66 -2.91
C SER A 60 -7.76 -11.75 -3.52
N ALA A 61 -7.69 -11.67 -4.84
CA ALA A 61 -6.43 -11.55 -5.58
C ALA A 61 -5.77 -10.17 -5.39
N ILE A 62 -6.39 -9.24 -4.65
CA ILE A 62 -5.88 -7.90 -4.39
C ILE A 62 -5.86 -7.65 -2.88
N LEU A 63 -4.70 -7.26 -2.37
CA LEU A 63 -4.46 -6.91 -0.97
C LEU A 63 -3.94 -5.46 -0.89
N PRO A 64 -4.83 -4.48 -0.63
CA PRO A 64 -4.43 -3.09 -0.48
C PRO A 64 -3.52 -2.89 0.74
N PHE A 65 -2.65 -1.89 0.66
CA PHE A 65 -1.77 -1.52 1.77
C PHE A 65 -1.49 -0.02 1.84
N GLU A 66 -1.07 0.41 3.02
CA GLU A 66 -0.61 1.76 3.33
C GLU A 66 0.74 1.68 4.03
N ILE A 67 1.64 2.61 3.70
CA ILE A 67 2.99 2.64 4.26
C ILE A 67 3.23 4.03 4.86
N TYR A 68 3.71 4.04 6.10
CA TYR A 68 3.98 5.23 6.87
C TYR A 68 5.43 5.22 7.39
N LYS A 69 6.00 6.42 7.53
CA LYS A 69 7.24 6.67 8.28
C LYS A 69 6.92 7.73 9.32
N GLU A 70 7.07 7.42 10.60
CA GLU A 70 6.79 8.37 11.70
C GLU A 70 5.43 9.05 11.55
N GLU A 71 4.37 8.25 11.37
CA GLU A 71 2.98 8.69 11.14
C GLU A 71 2.73 9.45 9.82
N THR A 72 3.76 9.71 9.01
CA THR A 72 3.63 10.37 7.71
C THR A 72 3.37 9.34 6.62
N LEU A 73 2.29 9.53 5.85
CA LEU A 73 1.97 8.67 4.70
C LEU A 73 3.05 8.77 3.62
N VAL A 74 3.72 7.65 3.38
CA VAL A 74 4.77 7.48 2.35
C VAL A 74 4.17 6.91 1.08
N ALA A 75 3.41 5.82 1.18
CA ALA A 75 2.90 5.15 -0.01
C ALA A 75 1.51 4.53 0.18
N LEU A 76 0.79 4.43 -0.93
CA LEU A 76 -0.43 3.65 -1.06
C LEU A 76 -0.25 2.68 -2.22
N GLY A 77 -0.79 1.47 -2.06
CA GLY A 77 -0.70 0.46 -3.09
C GLY A 77 -1.59 -0.73 -2.83
N TYR A 78 -1.38 -1.76 -3.65
CA TYR A 78 -1.94 -3.07 -3.44
C TYR A 78 -0.97 -4.11 -3.98
N THR A 79 -0.97 -5.30 -3.39
CA THR A 79 -0.33 -6.47 -3.99
C THR A 79 -1.38 -7.34 -4.65
N ASN A 80 -0.96 -8.07 -5.67
CA ASN A 80 -1.72 -9.17 -6.24
C ASN A 80 -0.82 -10.40 -6.38
N ASP A 81 -1.36 -11.49 -6.93
CA ASP A 81 -0.62 -12.75 -7.09
C ASP A 81 0.67 -12.61 -7.92
N GLU A 82 0.82 -11.54 -8.69
CA GLU A 82 1.94 -11.34 -9.63
C GLU A 82 2.94 -10.29 -9.17
N SER A 83 2.50 -9.21 -8.53
CA SER A 83 3.36 -8.07 -8.20
C SER A 83 2.75 -7.08 -7.21
N GLN A 84 3.62 -6.25 -6.64
CA GLN A 84 3.26 -5.03 -5.96
C GLN A 84 2.96 -3.89 -6.95
N LYS A 85 1.90 -3.13 -6.69
CA LYS A 85 1.54 -1.90 -7.41
C LYS A 85 1.48 -0.72 -6.45
N ILE A 86 2.33 0.27 -6.71
CA ILE A 86 2.36 1.55 -5.99
C ILE A 86 1.56 2.58 -6.78
N ILE A 87 0.49 3.11 -6.18
CA ILE A 87 -0.40 4.09 -6.81
C ILE A 87 -0.13 5.51 -6.32
N TYR A 88 0.54 5.64 -5.19
CA TYR A 88 1.01 6.90 -4.64
C TYR A 88 2.30 6.66 -3.87
N PHE A 89 3.28 7.54 -4.07
CA PHE A 89 4.54 7.51 -3.35
C PHE A 89 5.07 8.92 -3.13
N LYS A 90 5.43 9.22 -1.89
CA LYS A 90 6.00 10.49 -1.45
C LYS A 90 7.28 10.21 -0.67
N HIS A 91 8.33 10.95 -1.02
CA HIS A 91 9.61 10.92 -0.31
C HIS A 91 10.00 12.34 0.11
N GLY A 92 10.13 12.58 1.41
CA GLY A 92 10.32 13.93 1.95
C GLY A 92 9.17 14.87 1.57
N ALA A 93 9.46 15.97 0.88
CA ALA A 93 8.44 16.91 0.40
C ALA A 93 7.89 16.57 -0.99
N GLU A 94 8.51 15.63 -1.71
CA GLU A 94 8.24 15.39 -3.13
C GLU A 94 7.30 14.20 -3.33
N THR A 95 6.34 14.36 -4.24
CA THR A 95 5.50 13.25 -4.73
C THR A 95 6.09 12.70 -6.01
N LEU A 96 6.61 11.48 -5.95
CA LEU A 96 7.28 10.83 -7.07
C LEU A 96 6.30 10.00 -7.92
N ILE A 97 5.24 9.48 -7.31
CA ILE A 97 4.18 8.71 -7.99
C ILE A 97 2.82 9.23 -7.52
N ASN A 98 1.91 9.50 -8.46
CA ASN A 98 0.54 9.87 -8.16
C ASN A 98 -0.43 9.42 -9.27
N HIS A 99 -1.19 8.36 -9.00
CA HIS A 99 -2.22 7.80 -9.86
C HIS A 99 -3.62 7.85 -9.22
N LEU A 100 -3.78 8.62 -8.13
CA LEU A 100 -5.02 8.76 -7.36
C LEU A 100 -6.03 9.70 -8.01
#